data_AF-A0A928Z7J1-F1
#
_entry.id   AF-A0A928Z7J1-F1
#
_cell.length_a   1.000
_cell.length_b   1.000
_cell.length_c   1.000
_cell.angle_alpha   90.00
_cell.angle_beta   90.00
_cell.angle_gamma   90.00
#
_symmetry.space_group_name_H-M   'P 1'
#
loop_
_entity.id
_entity.type
_entity.pdbx_description
1 polymer ?
#
loop_
_entity_poly.entity_id
_entity_poly.type
_entity_poly.pdbx_seq_one_letter_code
_entity_poly.pdbx_strand_id
1 'polypeptide(L)'
;MNNSQRQEQWEIKTFLTQKMGFNPEAIGTRAIANAIARRMKACGMRDDRTYLKYLQTSRRELDALIEYLVIPETWFFRHRESFNFLRDFVSSLACREGTNRIFRVLSVPCSTGEEPYSIAIALMDAGLMASQIQIDAIDLSQVALTKAKQALYSRYSFREGYGPQRQRYFEQTPDGERVRDFVRQTVRFSHGNLLDPTVYYDRQPYNIIFCRNLLIYFSPSARKRARQILSRLLAPRGLLFVGYAETASLAASGFVLYSTPRAFAYQKVTKTLQTDTKVEPLGKKVRQHAKDTTKHITKHITKTIASNSESPIERARQLANWGEVQDAIALCELYLQQNPTSASTYVLLGEIYQSKGCDEQAEQCFQKALYLDPERCICLVYLALLQEGRGDIAGANVLRQRYRRFTQSHQT
;
A
#
# COMPACT_ATOMS: atom_id res chain seq x y z
N MET A 1 -21.24 -6.79 28.97
CA MET A 1 -20.78 -5.39 28.96
C MET A 1 -21.95 -4.47 29.22
N ASN A 2 -21.96 -3.80 30.38
CA ASN A 2 -22.92 -2.73 30.72
C ASN A 2 -22.68 -1.48 29.85
N ASN A 3 -23.68 -0.59 29.75
CA ASN A 3 -23.63 0.60 28.91
C ASN A 3 -22.44 1.54 29.22
N SER A 4 -22.06 1.70 30.50
CA SER A 4 -20.90 2.53 30.90
C SER A 4 -19.59 2.01 30.29
N GLN A 5 -19.37 0.70 30.32
CA GLN A 5 -18.15 0.08 29.80
C GLN A 5 -18.08 0.16 28.26
N ARG A 6 -19.23 0.17 27.58
CA ARG A 6 -19.26 0.40 26.11
C ARG A 6 -18.90 1.85 25.78
N GLN A 7 -19.34 2.80 26.60
CA GLN A 7 -19.04 4.22 26.43
C GLN A 7 -17.55 4.51 26.63
N GLU A 8 -16.92 3.97 27.67
CA GLU A 8 -15.50 4.21 27.96
C GLU A 8 -14.58 3.58 26.90
N GLN A 9 -14.90 2.37 26.42
CA GLN A 9 -14.21 1.76 25.29
C GLN A 9 -14.35 2.57 24.00
N TRP A 10 -15.50 3.24 23.82
CA TRP A 10 -15.71 4.14 22.68
C TRP A 10 -14.84 5.41 22.79
N GLU A 11 -14.64 5.94 24.00
CA GLU A 11 -13.74 7.08 24.23
C GLU A 11 -12.27 6.73 23.92
N ILE A 12 -11.79 5.56 24.36
CA ILE A 12 -10.44 5.08 24.02
C ILE A 12 -10.28 4.93 22.50
N LYS A 13 -11.25 4.32 21.81
CA LYS A 13 -11.23 4.18 20.34
C LYS A 13 -11.22 5.53 19.63
N THR A 14 -11.99 6.50 20.14
CA THR A 14 -12.04 7.85 19.61
C THR A 14 -10.70 8.56 19.78
N PHE A 15 -10.09 8.43 20.96
CA PHE A 15 -8.75 8.95 21.24
C PHE A 15 -7.69 8.35 20.29
N LEU A 16 -7.70 7.03 20.08
CA LEU A 16 -6.80 6.36 19.14
C LEU A 16 -7.03 6.82 17.69
N THR A 17 -8.29 6.97 17.28
CA THR A 17 -8.68 7.48 15.96
C THR A 17 -8.13 8.89 15.74
N GLN A 18 -8.18 9.76 16.76
CA GLN A 18 -7.64 11.11 16.68
C GLN A 18 -6.11 11.13 16.59
N LYS A 19 -5.42 10.29 17.38
CA LYS A 19 -3.95 10.23 17.44
C LYS A 19 -3.30 9.53 16.26
N MET A 20 -3.90 8.45 15.77
CA MET A 20 -3.34 7.61 14.71
C MET A 20 -3.99 7.87 13.34
N GLY A 21 -5.26 8.31 13.32
CA GLY A 21 -6.06 8.48 12.10
C GLY A 21 -6.66 7.19 11.55
N PHE A 22 -6.55 6.07 12.25
CA PHE A 22 -7.11 4.81 11.81
C PHE A 22 -8.64 4.78 11.94
N ASN A 23 -9.27 4.00 11.05
CA ASN A 23 -10.66 3.60 11.13
C ASN A 23 -10.76 2.36 12.06
N PRO A 24 -11.46 2.46 13.19
CA PRO A 24 -11.63 1.32 14.11
C PRO A 24 -12.21 0.06 13.45
N GLU A 25 -13.06 0.23 12.43
CA GLU A 25 -13.65 -0.88 11.69
C GLU A 25 -12.60 -1.60 10.84
N ALA A 26 -11.69 -0.87 10.21
CA ALA A 26 -10.65 -1.44 9.35
C ALA A 26 -9.57 -2.23 10.12
N ILE A 27 -9.33 -1.88 11.39
CA ILE A 27 -8.46 -2.65 12.29
C ILE A 27 -9.23 -3.82 12.93
N GLY A 28 -10.55 -3.69 13.04
CA GLY A 28 -11.42 -4.63 13.71
C GLY A 28 -11.65 -4.26 15.18
N THR A 29 -12.90 -3.97 15.52
CA THR A 29 -13.34 -3.54 16.86
C THR A 29 -12.90 -4.50 17.98
N ARG A 30 -12.83 -5.80 17.67
CA ARG A 30 -12.40 -6.85 18.61
C ARG A 30 -10.88 -6.88 18.79
N ALA A 31 -10.12 -6.68 17.73
CA ALA A 31 -8.66 -6.58 17.80
C ALA A 31 -8.26 -5.41 18.71
N ILE A 32 -8.91 -4.26 18.54
CA ILE A 32 -8.71 -3.08 19.39
C ILE A 32 -9.06 -3.39 20.86
N ALA A 33 -10.23 -3.99 21.12
CA ALA A 33 -10.64 -4.34 22.48
C ALA A 33 -9.67 -5.32 23.14
N ASN A 34 -9.17 -6.31 22.41
CA ASN A 34 -8.18 -7.27 22.90
C ASN A 34 -6.83 -6.60 23.20
N ALA A 35 -6.39 -5.67 22.35
CA ALA A 35 -5.17 -4.89 22.57
C ALA A 35 -5.29 -4.04 23.84
N ILE A 36 -6.41 -3.32 24.00
CA ILE A 36 -6.71 -2.53 25.20
C ILE A 36 -6.68 -3.43 26.45
N ALA A 37 -7.41 -4.55 26.44
CA ALA A 37 -7.48 -5.45 27.59
C ALA A 37 -6.10 -6.03 27.99
N ARG A 38 -5.27 -6.37 27.00
CA ARG A 38 -3.89 -6.85 27.24
C ARG A 38 -3.03 -5.77 27.88
N ARG A 39 -3.10 -4.54 27.38
CA ARG A 39 -2.33 -3.41 27.92
C ARG A 39 -2.79 -3.01 29.32
N MET A 40 -4.11 -2.92 29.55
CA MET A 40 -4.66 -2.70 30.88
C MET A 40 -4.16 -3.72 31.90
N LYS A 41 -4.18 -5.01 31.53
CA LYS A 41 -3.64 -6.09 32.37
C LYS A 41 -2.14 -5.90 32.64
N ALA A 42 -1.35 -5.54 31.64
CA ALA A 42 0.08 -5.28 31.80
C ALA A 42 0.38 -4.06 32.70
N CYS A 43 -0.50 -3.06 32.70
CA CYS A 43 -0.42 -1.89 33.56
C CYS A 43 -1.07 -2.07 34.94
N GLY A 44 -1.65 -3.24 35.24
CA GLY A 44 -2.36 -3.50 36.48
C GLY A 44 -3.68 -2.73 36.64
N MET A 45 -4.25 -2.22 35.54
CA MET A 45 -5.46 -1.39 35.55
C MET A 45 -6.70 -2.26 35.28
N ARG A 46 -7.77 -2.00 36.05
CA ARG A 46 -9.04 -2.76 35.97
C ARG A 46 -10.20 -1.97 35.36
N ASP A 47 -10.01 -0.67 35.16
CA ASP A 47 -11.02 0.30 34.75
C ASP A 47 -10.57 1.05 33.49
N ASP A 48 -11.46 1.11 32.49
CA ASP A 48 -11.21 1.73 31.19
C ASP A 48 -10.98 3.24 31.34
N ARG A 49 -11.65 3.90 32.29
CA ARG A 49 -11.53 5.35 32.50
C ARG A 49 -10.17 5.76 33.07
N THR A 50 -9.66 5.01 34.05
CA THR A 50 -8.30 5.17 34.59
C THR A 50 -7.27 4.90 33.51
N TYR A 51 -7.47 3.85 32.72
CA TYR A 51 -6.58 3.53 31.61
C TYR A 51 -6.58 4.62 30.54
N LEU A 52 -7.73 5.20 30.18
CA LEU A 52 -7.82 6.33 29.25
C LEU A 52 -7.04 7.56 29.75
N LYS A 53 -7.19 7.94 31.02
CA LYS A 53 -6.42 9.05 31.61
C LYS A 53 -4.91 8.80 31.54
N TYR A 54 -4.50 7.57 31.82
CA TYR A 54 -3.09 7.18 31.72
C TYR A 54 -2.59 7.23 30.28
N LEU A 55 -3.36 6.70 29.33
CA LEU A 55 -3.06 6.78 27.88
C LEU A 55 -2.92 8.23 27.38
N GLN A 56 -3.73 9.15 27.89
CA GLN A 56 -3.69 10.56 27.49
C GLN A 56 -2.42 11.29 27.95
N THR A 57 -1.80 10.82 29.03
CA THR A 57 -0.65 11.47 29.68
C THR A 57 0.66 10.73 29.47
N SER A 58 0.62 9.43 29.20
CA SER A 58 1.80 8.57 29.01
C SER A 58 2.03 8.26 27.54
N ARG A 59 3.00 8.96 26.92
CA ARG A 59 3.42 8.66 25.55
C ARG A 59 3.92 7.21 25.42
N ARG A 60 4.66 6.73 26.41
CA ARG A 60 5.17 5.36 26.47
C ARG A 60 4.05 4.32 26.40
N GLU A 61 2.94 4.55 27.12
CA GLU A 61 1.83 3.62 27.08
C GLU A 61 1.07 3.67 25.76
N LEU A 62 0.88 4.88 25.21
CA LEU A 62 0.29 5.04 23.89
C LEU A 62 1.10 4.25 22.85
N ASP A 63 2.43 4.41 22.83
CA ASP A 63 3.30 3.67 21.92
C ASP A 63 3.19 2.16 22.15
N ALA A 64 3.19 1.70 23.40
CA ALA A 64 3.03 0.28 23.73
C ALA A 64 1.69 -0.31 23.27
N LEU A 65 0.59 0.48 23.29
CA LEU A 65 -0.70 0.06 22.75
C LEU A 65 -0.69 0.04 21.22
N ILE A 66 -0.07 1.04 20.58
CA ILE A 66 0.08 1.11 19.12
C ILE A 66 0.76 -0.14 18.58
N GLU A 67 1.77 -0.67 19.26
CA GLU A 67 2.47 -1.90 18.84
C GLU A 67 1.56 -3.13 18.70
N TYR A 68 0.42 -3.18 19.42
CA TYR A 68 -0.56 -4.27 19.27
C TYR A 68 -1.58 -4.03 18.15
N LEU A 69 -1.67 -2.79 17.65
CA LEU A 69 -2.64 -2.39 16.63
C LEU A 69 -2.03 -2.35 15.22
N VAL A 70 -0.72 -2.16 15.12
CA VAL A 70 0.00 -2.17 13.84
C VAL A 70 0.19 -3.61 13.34
N ILE A 71 0.04 -3.82 12.04
CA ILE A 71 0.23 -5.10 11.37
C ILE A 71 1.58 -5.06 10.63
N PRO A 72 2.64 -5.73 11.12
CA PRO A 72 3.99 -5.60 10.57
C PRO A 72 4.24 -6.54 9.37
N GLU A 73 3.26 -6.70 8.48
CA GLU A 73 3.36 -7.63 7.35
C GLU A 73 4.05 -6.96 6.16
N THR A 74 5.31 -7.35 5.90
CA THR A 74 6.12 -6.85 4.80
C THR A 74 7.15 -7.89 4.34
N TRP A 75 7.69 -7.72 3.14
CA TRP A 75 8.74 -8.56 2.55
C TRP A 75 9.43 -7.84 1.40
N PHE A 76 10.60 -8.35 1.03
CA PHE A 76 11.39 -7.76 -0.05
C PHE A 76 10.67 -7.85 -1.38
N PHE A 77 10.66 -6.74 -2.12
CA PHE A 77 10.07 -6.60 -3.44
C PHE A 77 8.58 -6.96 -3.55
N ARG A 78 7.81 -6.79 -2.46
CA ARG A 78 6.35 -6.96 -2.45
C ARG A 78 5.70 -6.23 -3.62
N HIS A 79 4.98 -6.93 -4.49
CA HIS A 79 4.51 -6.41 -5.79
C HIS A 79 5.69 -5.93 -6.66
N ARG A 80 6.39 -6.91 -7.23
CA ARG A 80 7.66 -6.72 -7.95
C ARG A 80 7.58 -5.74 -9.12
N GLU A 81 6.42 -5.66 -9.76
CA GLU A 81 6.10 -4.76 -10.87
C GLU A 81 6.36 -3.29 -10.51
N SER A 82 6.03 -2.86 -9.29
CA SER A 82 6.29 -1.49 -8.82
C SER A 82 7.79 -1.18 -8.79
N PHE A 83 8.63 -2.12 -8.36
CA PHE A 83 10.08 -1.94 -8.28
C PHE A 83 10.76 -2.03 -9.64
N ASN A 84 10.29 -2.94 -10.51
CA ASN A 84 10.74 -3.01 -11.90
C ASN A 84 10.45 -1.69 -12.63
N PHE A 85 9.23 -1.16 -12.44
CA PHE A 85 8.84 0.12 -13.00
C PHE A 85 9.69 1.28 -12.45
N LEU A 86 9.94 1.30 -11.13
CA LEU A 86 10.84 2.29 -10.52
C LEU A 86 12.22 2.27 -11.16
N ARG A 87 12.81 1.08 -11.30
CA ARG A 87 14.12 0.91 -11.93
C ARG A 87 14.13 1.48 -13.35
N ASP A 88 13.18 1.07 -14.18
CA ASP A 88 13.12 1.48 -15.58
C ASP A 88 12.88 2.99 -15.73
N PHE A 89 12.03 3.56 -14.88
CA PHE A 89 11.80 5.00 -14.80
C PHE A 89 13.08 5.77 -14.46
N VAL A 90 13.81 5.34 -13.43
CA VAL A 90 15.05 6.02 -13.00
C VAL A 90 16.17 5.87 -14.02
N SER A 91 16.33 4.69 -14.62
CA SER A 91 17.28 4.48 -15.72
C SER A 91 17.02 5.45 -16.87
N SER A 92 15.75 5.67 -17.23
CA SER A 92 15.38 6.61 -18.30
C SER A 92 15.69 8.08 -17.96
N LEU A 93 15.60 8.47 -16.68
CA LEU A 93 15.95 9.81 -16.22
C LEU A 93 17.46 10.02 -16.20
N ALA A 94 18.23 9.05 -15.72
CA ALA A 94 19.68 9.10 -15.65
C ALA A 94 20.32 9.32 -17.03
N CYS A 95 19.80 8.64 -18.06
CA CYS A 95 20.23 8.82 -19.45
C CYS A 95 19.94 10.22 -20.01
N ARG A 96 18.93 10.93 -19.50
CA ARG A 96 18.47 12.22 -20.05
C ARG A 96 19.06 13.43 -19.35
N GLU A 97 19.22 13.38 -18.02
CA GLU A 97 19.43 14.58 -17.22
C GLU A 97 20.77 14.62 -16.45
N GLY A 98 21.58 13.55 -16.46
CA GLY A 98 22.88 13.50 -15.77
C GLY A 98 22.77 13.72 -14.26
N THR A 99 22.70 12.67 -13.46
CA THR A 99 22.19 12.77 -12.08
C THR A 99 23.26 13.10 -11.04
N ASN A 100 23.84 14.29 -11.03
CA ASN A 100 24.74 14.71 -9.93
C ASN A 100 23.99 15.16 -8.64
N ARG A 101 22.68 14.86 -8.54
CA ARG A 101 21.80 15.25 -7.44
C ARG A 101 21.33 14.03 -6.65
N ILE A 102 21.14 14.23 -5.35
CA ILE A 102 20.58 13.21 -4.45
C ILE A 102 19.13 12.90 -4.87
N PHE A 103 18.88 11.64 -5.18
CA PHE A 103 17.57 11.07 -5.45
C PHE A 103 16.88 10.75 -4.13
N ARG A 104 15.84 11.53 -3.80
CA ARG A 104 15.13 11.48 -2.52
C ARG A 104 13.89 10.60 -2.62
N VAL A 105 13.79 9.61 -1.75
CA VAL A 105 12.60 8.75 -1.63
C VAL A 105 12.04 8.78 -0.21
N LEU A 106 10.72 8.74 -0.10
CA LEU A 106 10.01 8.51 1.16
C LEU A 106 9.35 7.14 1.12
N SER A 107 9.57 6.29 2.13
CA SER A 107 8.77 5.07 2.37
C SER A 107 8.03 5.23 3.69
N VAL A 108 6.69 5.23 3.62
CA VAL A 108 5.82 5.42 4.79
C VAL A 108 4.49 4.68 4.59
N PRO A 109 4.17 3.65 5.38
CA PRO A 109 4.91 3.10 6.50
C PRO A 109 6.03 2.16 6.00
N CYS A 110 7.17 2.12 6.70
CA CYS A 110 8.29 1.27 6.28
C CYS A 110 8.37 -0.11 6.95
N SER A 111 7.56 -0.32 8.00
CA SER A 111 7.51 -1.54 8.81
C SER A 111 8.90 -2.01 9.25
N THR A 112 9.22 -3.29 9.09
CA THR A 112 10.51 -3.90 9.43
C THR A 112 11.63 -3.64 8.41
N GLY A 113 11.44 -2.75 7.45
CA GLY A 113 12.50 -2.21 6.59
C GLY A 113 12.69 -2.88 5.24
N GLU A 114 11.96 -3.96 4.93
CA GLU A 114 12.07 -4.64 3.65
C GLU A 114 11.74 -3.73 2.45
N GLU A 115 10.72 -2.87 2.57
CA GLU A 115 10.35 -1.92 1.50
C GLU A 115 11.46 -0.90 1.22
N PRO A 116 11.94 -0.07 2.17
CA PRO A 116 12.97 0.91 1.87
C PRO A 116 14.29 0.30 1.36
N TYR A 117 14.65 -0.90 1.81
CA TYR A 117 15.81 -1.60 1.25
C TYR A 117 15.55 -2.13 -0.16
N SER A 118 14.33 -2.61 -0.47
CA SER A 118 13.94 -2.98 -1.85
C SER A 118 14.01 -1.79 -2.80
N ILE A 119 13.58 -0.61 -2.32
CA ILE A 119 13.70 0.67 -3.06
C ILE A 119 15.18 0.97 -3.32
N ALA A 120 16.03 0.97 -2.28
CA ALA A 120 17.47 1.27 -2.42
C ALA A 120 18.12 0.37 -3.47
N ILE A 121 17.85 -0.92 -3.40
CA ILE A 121 18.38 -1.91 -4.33
C ILE A 121 17.88 -1.66 -5.76
N ALA A 122 16.58 -1.40 -5.94
CA ALA A 122 16.02 -1.09 -7.25
C ALA A 122 16.63 0.17 -7.89
N LEU A 123 16.95 1.18 -7.08
CA LEU A 123 17.65 2.39 -7.53
C LEU A 123 19.11 2.13 -7.92
N MET A 124 19.81 1.26 -7.17
CA MET A 124 21.16 0.85 -7.51
C MET A 124 21.20 -0.01 -8.78
N ASP A 125 20.22 -0.90 -8.96
CA ASP A 125 20.03 -1.67 -10.19
C ASP A 125 19.67 -0.77 -11.39
N ALA A 126 19.16 0.43 -11.16
CA ALA A 126 18.94 1.47 -12.17
C ALA A 126 20.21 2.28 -12.51
N GLY A 127 21.34 2.00 -11.83
CA GLY A 127 22.63 2.64 -12.07
C GLY A 127 22.96 3.81 -11.14
N LEU A 128 22.14 4.10 -10.12
CA LEU A 128 22.50 5.11 -9.11
C LEU A 128 23.55 4.56 -8.13
N MET A 129 24.53 5.38 -7.79
CA MET A 129 25.46 5.11 -6.70
C MET A 129 24.79 5.30 -5.35
N ALA A 130 25.24 4.59 -4.31
CA ALA A 130 24.73 4.74 -2.96
C ALA A 130 24.78 6.19 -2.45
N SER A 131 25.82 6.95 -2.80
CA SER A 131 25.98 8.37 -2.46
C SER A 131 24.93 9.29 -3.10
N GLN A 132 24.27 8.83 -4.16
CA GLN A 132 23.20 9.56 -4.86
C GLN A 132 21.81 9.20 -4.30
N ILE A 133 21.69 8.28 -3.35
CA ILE A 133 20.39 7.78 -2.87
C ILE A 133 20.17 8.25 -1.43
N GLN A 134 19.00 8.82 -1.17
CA GLN A 134 18.56 9.12 0.19
C GLN A 134 17.11 8.72 0.39
N ILE A 135 16.89 7.71 1.22
CA ILE A 135 15.57 7.18 1.54
C ILE A 135 15.24 7.54 2.97
N ASP A 136 14.17 8.30 3.16
CA ASP A 136 13.59 8.48 4.47
C ASP A 136 12.50 7.42 4.68
N ALA A 137 12.64 6.61 5.72
CA ALA A 137 11.76 5.51 6.07
C ALA A 137 11.07 5.82 7.41
N ILE A 138 9.74 5.91 7.40
CA ILE A 138 8.96 6.31 8.57
C ILE A 138 7.97 5.22 8.96
N ASP A 139 7.88 4.93 10.26
CA ASP A 139 6.85 4.05 10.81
C ASP A 139 6.37 4.51 12.19
N LEU A 140 5.17 4.05 12.55
CA LEU A 140 4.57 4.22 13.88
C LEU A 140 5.10 3.20 14.89
N SER A 141 5.60 2.05 14.45
CA SER A 141 6.11 0.99 15.32
C SER A 141 7.60 1.16 15.59
N GLN A 142 7.95 1.47 16.85
CA GLN A 142 9.34 1.56 17.29
C GLN A 142 10.00 0.17 17.30
N VAL A 143 9.22 -0.88 17.57
CA VAL A 143 9.67 -2.28 17.49
C VAL A 143 10.06 -2.63 16.05
N ALA A 144 9.22 -2.29 15.06
CA ALA A 144 9.51 -2.54 13.66
C ALA A 144 10.74 -1.75 13.17
N LEU A 145 10.84 -0.47 13.54
CA LEU A 145 12.02 0.36 13.21
C LEU A 145 13.32 -0.19 13.81
N THR A 146 13.26 -0.79 14.99
CA THR A 146 14.44 -1.42 15.60
C THR A 146 14.92 -2.60 14.76
N LYS A 147 14.00 -3.46 14.30
CA LYS A 147 14.30 -4.56 13.37
C LYS A 147 14.83 -4.04 12.03
N ALA A 148 14.23 -2.98 11.49
CA ALA A 148 14.64 -2.36 10.24
C ALA A 148 16.09 -1.85 10.28
N LYS A 149 16.51 -1.24 11.40
CA LYS A 149 17.89 -0.77 11.62
C LYS A 149 18.89 -1.92 11.79
N GLN A 150 18.47 -3.04 12.38
CA GLN A 150 19.29 -4.26 12.46
C GLN A 150 19.53 -4.88 11.08
N ALA A 151 18.56 -4.72 10.17
CA ALA A 151 18.63 -5.14 8.77
C ALA A 151 18.96 -6.63 8.57
N LEU A 152 18.53 -7.46 9.52
CA LEU A 152 18.72 -8.91 9.53
C LEU A 152 17.37 -9.60 9.31
N TYR A 153 17.29 -10.43 8.27
CA TYR A 153 16.03 -10.95 7.77
C TYR A 153 16.06 -12.47 7.62
N SER A 154 14.98 -13.12 8.03
CA SER A 154 14.80 -14.56 7.83
C SER A 154 14.39 -14.88 6.39
N ARG A 155 14.39 -16.17 6.05
CA ARG A 155 13.87 -16.68 4.76
C ARG A 155 12.45 -16.20 4.43
N TYR A 156 11.62 -15.92 5.44
CA TYR A 156 10.23 -15.49 5.24
C TYR A 156 10.12 -14.11 4.56
N SER A 157 11.09 -13.22 4.79
CA SER A 157 11.16 -11.91 4.13
C SER A 157 11.50 -12.00 2.63
N PHE A 158 11.83 -13.19 2.12
CA PHE A 158 12.20 -13.43 0.71
C PHE A 158 11.23 -14.36 -0.03
N ARG A 159 9.99 -14.51 0.47
CA ARG A 159 9.00 -15.49 -0.04
C ARG A 159 8.62 -15.35 -1.52
N GLU A 160 8.72 -14.15 -2.10
CA GLU A 160 8.49 -13.93 -3.54
C GLU A 160 9.76 -14.11 -4.42
N GLY A 161 10.89 -14.47 -3.80
CA GLY A 161 12.16 -14.78 -4.47
C GLY A 161 12.89 -13.55 -5.04
N TYR A 162 14.16 -13.37 -4.66
CA TYR A 162 15.00 -12.26 -5.14
C TYR A 162 16.15 -12.68 -6.09
N GLY A 163 16.04 -13.86 -6.71
CA GLY A 163 16.99 -14.33 -7.74
C GLY A 163 18.48 -14.34 -7.29
N PRO A 164 19.42 -14.56 -8.24
CA PRO A 164 20.84 -14.65 -7.92
C PRO A 164 21.48 -13.31 -7.49
N GLN A 165 20.91 -12.19 -7.92
CA GLN A 165 21.44 -10.84 -7.65
C GLN A 165 21.41 -10.46 -6.16
N ARG A 166 20.66 -11.20 -5.34
CA ARG A 166 20.65 -11.10 -3.89
C ARG A 166 22.03 -11.11 -3.25
N GLN A 167 22.96 -11.93 -3.75
CA GLN A 167 24.29 -12.05 -3.15
C GLN A 167 25.12 -10.75 -3.18
N ARG A 168 24.76 -9.82 -4.09
CA ARG A 168 25.39 -8.49 -4.20
C ARG A 168 25.00 -7.56 -3.04
N TYR A 169 23.76 -7.66 -2.56
CA TYR A 169 23.17 -6.70 -1.62
C TYR A 169 23.01 -7.25 -0.20
N PHE A 170 23.14 -8.56 -0.05
CA PHE A 170 22.99 -9.26 1.21
C PHE A 170 24.26 -10.05 1.56
N GLU A 171 24.47 -10.25 2.85
CA GLU A 171 25.47 -11.15 3.42
C GLU A 171 24.76 -12.27 4.21
N GLN A 172 25.28 -13.49 4.10
CA GLN A 172 24.76 -14.62 4.86
C GLN A 172 25.27 -14.54 6.30
N THR A 173 24.39 -14.83 7.26
CA THR A 173 24.70 -14.89 8.69
C THR A 173 24.04 -16.12 9.31
N PRO A 174 24.44 -16.55 10.52
CA PRO A 174 23.79 -17.69 11.19
C PRO A 174 22.28 -17.53 11.39
N ASP A 175 21.83 -16.29 11.62
CA ASP A 175 20.45 -15.95 11.98
C ASP A 175 19.59 -15.50 10.76
N GLY A 176 20.14 -15.57 9.55
CA GLY A 176 19.47 -15.15 8.32
C GLY A 176 20.38 -14.34 7.38
N GLU A 177 19.78 -13.43 6.62
CA GLU A 177 20.50 -12.59 5.67
C GLU A 177 20.50 -11.15 6.15
N ARG A 178 21.68 -10.54 6.21
CA ARG A 178 21.83 -9.13 6.56
C ARG A 178 22.01 -8.29 5.30
N VAL A 179 21.35 -7.14 5.25
CA VAL A 179 21.57 -6.15 4.18
C VAL A 179 22.97 -5.57 4.33
N ARG A 180 23.75 -5.49 3.25
CA ARG A 180 25.11 -4.94 3.30
C ARG A 180 25.12 -3.44 3.58
N ASP A 181 26.18 -2.96 4.20
CA ASP A 181 26.26 -1.59 4.72
C ASP A 181 26.08 -0.49 3.68
N PHE A 182 26.59 -0.67 2.45
CA PHE A 182 26.44 0.33 1.40
C PHE A 182 24.97 0.56 0.99
N VAL A 183 24.09 -0.43 1.18
CA VAL A 183 22.64 -0.28 1.01
C VAL A 183 22.03 0.31 2.28
N ARG A 184 22.47 -0.14 3.46
CA ARG A 184 21.95 0.37 4.75
C ARG A 184 22.13 1.87 4.91
N GLN A 185 23.28 2.38 4.49
CA GLN A 185 23.64 3.81 4.59
C GLN A 185 22.75 4.73 3.75
N THR A 186 22.02 4.21 2.76
CA THR A 186 21.09 5.03 1.96
C THR A 186 19.74 5.25 2.66
N VAL A 187 19.45 4.56 3.76
CA VAL A 187 18.15 4.57 4.44
C VAL A 187 18.22 5.20 5.83
N ARG A 188 17.37 6.19 6.08
CA ARG A 188 17.21 6.85 7.38
C ARG A 188 15.86 6.53 7.99
N PHE A 189 15.89 5.82 9.10
CA PHE A 189 14.69 5.41 9.84
C PHE A 189 14.30 6.44 10.91
N SER A 190 13.06 6.92 10.86
CA SER A 190 12.50 7.84 11.87
C SER A 190 11.13 7.38 12.34
N HIS A 191 10.87 7.49 13.64
CA HIS A 191 9.56 7.22 14.22
C HIS A 191 8.62 8.40 13.98
N GLY A 192 7.41 8.14 13.48
CA GLY A 192 6.46 9.21 13.19
C GLY A 192 5.15 8.73 12.58
N ASN A 193 4.14 9.61 12.66
CA ASN A 193 2.85 9.42 12.00
C ASN A 193 2.82 10.19 10.68
N LEU A 194 2.37 9.57 9.58
CA LEU A 194 2.11 10.25 8.31
C LEU A 194 1.20 11.47 8.46
N LEU A 195 0.25 11.42 9.40
CA LEU A 195 -0.71 12.50 9.63
C LEU A 195 -0.17 13.64 10.49
N ASP A 196 1.03 13.48 11.06
CA ASP A 196 1.69 14.51 11.85
C ASP A 196 2.58 15.38 10.94
N PRO A 197 2.19 16.64 10.64
CA PRO A 197 2.95 17.48 9.74
C PRO A 197 4.33 17.86 10.31
N THR A 198 4.54 17.79 11.63
CA THR A 198 5.81 18.15 12.27
C THR A 198 6.94 17.20 11.91
N VAL A 199 6.61 15.93 11.62
CA VAL A 199 7.56 14.90 11.12
C VAL A 199 8.23 15.33 9.80
N TYR A 200 7.57 16.23 9.06
CA TYR A 200 7.93 16.62 7.70
C TYR A 200 8.12 18.13 7.51
N TYR A 201 8.27 18.90 8.59
CA TYR A 201 8.31 20.37 8.53
C TYR A 201 9.47 20.87 7.67
N ASP A 202 10.69 20.38 7.91
CA ASP A 202 11.91 20.81 7.19
C ASP A 202 12.29 19.90 6.00
N ARG A 203 11.38 19.02 5.58
CA ARG A 203 11.69 18.05 4.53
C ARG A 203 11.43 18.63 3.15
N GLN A 204 12.48 18.64 2.32
CA GLN A 204 12.40 18.94 0.90
C GLN A 204 11.51 17.92 0.16
N PRO A 205 10.91 18.31 -0.97
CA PRO A 205 10.12 17.37 -1.78
C PRO A 205 10.91 16.14 -2.21
N TYR A 206 10.21 15.01 -2.31
CA TYR A 206 10.77 13.72 -2.73
C TYR A 206 10.52 13.47 -4.21
N ASN A 207 11.50 12.85 -4.87
CA ASN A 207 11.36 12.36 -6.24
C ASN A 207 10.34 11.22 -6.30
N ILE A 208 10.35 10.35 -5.28
CA ILE A 208 9.46 9.20 -5.20
C ILE A 208 8.90 9.10 -3.78
N ILE A 209 7.64 8.70 -3.67
CA ILE A 209 7.03 8.32 -2.39
C ILE A 209 6.41 6.93 -2.55
N PHE A 210 6.74 6.01 -1.65
CA PHE A 210 6.03 4.76 -1.43
C PHE A 210 5.12 4.95 -0.21
N CYS A 211 3.82 4.86 -0.42
CA CYS A 211 2.81 4.88 0.63
C CYS A 211 1.83 3.74 0.42
N ARG A 212 2.28 2.52 0.75
CA ARG A 212 1.59 1.28 0.42
C ARG A 212 1.03 0.62 1.67
N ASN A 213 -0.15 0.02 1.51
CA ASN A 213 -0.83 -0.78 2.52
C ASN A 213 -1.06 -0.02 3.85
N LEU A 214 -1.33 1.28 3.80
CA LEU A 214 -1.55 2.13 4.98
C LEU A 214 -2.89 2.87 4.93
N LEU A 215 -3.20 3.49 3.80
CA LEU A 215 -4.40 4.29 3.62
C LEU A 215 -5.68 3.45 3.81
N ILE A 216 -5.60 2.14 3.56
CA ILE A 216 -6.70 1.19 3.84
C ILE A 216 -7.14 1.18 5.31
N TYR A 217 -6.23 1.50 6.23
CA TYR A 217 -6.55 1.53 7.65
C TYR A 217 -7.07 2.90 8.09
N PHE A 218 -6.98 3.95 7.26
CA PHE A 218 -7.35 5.30 7.65
C PHE A 218 -8.85 5.59 7.49
N SER A 219 -9.38 6.39 8.42
CA SER A 219 -10.72 6.97 8.28
C SER A 219 -10.82 7.87 7.04
N PRO A 220 -12.01 8.15 6.50
CA PRO A 220 -12.15 9.02 5.32
C PRO A 220 -11.48 10.39 5.48
N SER A 221 -11.60 11.01 6.66
CA SER A 221 -10.97 12.31 6.96
C SER A 221 -9.44 12.19 7.10
N ALA A 222 -8.94 11.12 7.71
CA ALA A 222 -7.52 10.83 7.80
C ALA A 222 -6.90 10.56 6.41
N ARG A 223 -7.58 9.78 5.55
CA ARG A 223 -7.15 9.58 4.16
C ARG A 223 -7.06 10.90 3.40
N LYS A 224 -8.03 11.81 3.57
CA LYS A 224 -7.99 13.15 2.95
C LYS A 224 -6.75 13.94 3.40
N ARG A 225 -6.47 13.97 4.70
CA ARG A 225 -5.26 14.63 5.25
C ARG A 225 -3.97 13.99 4.75
N ALA A 226 -3.87 12.66 4.77
CA ALA A 226 -2.72 11.92 4.26
C ALA A 226 -2.41 12.31 2.81
N ARG A 227 -3.43 12.37 1.94
CA ARG A 227 -3.26 12.80 0.54
C ARG A 227 -2.73 14.22 0.40
N GLN A 228 -3.20 15.16 1.22
CA GLN A 228 -2.69 16.54 1.21
C GLN A 228 -1.21 16.59 1.60
N ILE A 229 -0.81 15.82 2.61
CA ILE A 229 0.58 15.72 3.05
C ILE A 229 1.44 15.08 1.96
N LEU A 230 1.03 13.93 1.41
CA LEU A 230 1.74 13.25 0.32
C LEU A 230 1.88 14.15 -0.92
N SER A 231 0.83 14.89 -1.28
CA SER A 231 0.84 15.83 -2.41
C SER A 231 1.76 17.05 -2.20
N ARG A 232 1.95 17.49 -0.95
CA ARG A 232 2.92 18.53 -0.59
C ARG A 232 4.35 18.01 -0.65
N LEU A 233 4.56 16.77 -0.21
CA LEU A 233 5.86 16.14 -0.13
C LEU A 233 6.36 15.60 -1.47
N LEU A 234 5.49 15.39 -2.45
CA LEU A 234 5.89 14.90 -3.77
C LEU A 234 6.37 16.05 -4.66
N ALA A 235 7.54 15.90 -5.28
CA ALA A 235 8.04 16.83 -6.28
C ALA A 235 7.08 16.92 -7.49
N PRO A 236 7.06 18.02 -8.26
CA PRO A 236 6.12 18.20 -9.38
C PRO A 236 6.13 17.07 -10.43
N ARG A 237 7.29 16.48 -10.69
CA ARG A 237 7.47 15.33 -11.60
C ARG A 237 7.70 14.00 -10.87
N GLY A 238 7.46 13.97 -9.56
CA GLY A 238 7.65 12.79 -8.74
C GLY A 238 6.51 11.78 -8.88
N LEU A 239 6.79 10.54 -8.48
CA LEU A 239 5.82 9.44 -8.49
C LEU A 239 5.45 8.99 -7.07
N LEU A 240 4.17 8.74 -6.86
CA LEU A 240 3.59 8.14 -5.66
C LEU A 240 3.18 6.70 -5.96
N PHE A 241 3.80 5.73 -5.31
CA PHE A 241 3.45 4.32 -5.36
C PHE A 241 2.52 3.96 -4.20
N VAL A 242 1.42 3.29 -4.50
CA VAL A 242 0.45 2.80 -3.49
C VAL A 242 0.16 1.31 -3.65
N GLY A 243 -0.45 0.70 -2.63
CA GLY A 243 -0.96 -0.65 -2.71
C GLY A 243 -2.21 -0.72 -3.59
N TYR A 244 -2.51 -1.91 -4.13
CA TYR A 244 -3.59 -2.08 -5.10
C TYR A 244 -4.94 -1.57 -4.56
N ALA A 245 -5.24 -1.83 -3.27
CA ALA A 245 -6.48 -1.47 -2.61
C ALA A 245 -6.65 0.04 -2.34
N GLU A 246 -5.59 0.83 -2.56
CA GLU A 246 -5.53 2.24 -2.23
C GLU A 246 -5.75 3.13 -3.46
N THR A 247 -5.66 2.55 -4.66
CA THR A 247 -5.90 3.18 -5.95
C THR A 247 -7.16 4.03 -5.98
N ALA A 248 -8.28 3.46 -5.54
CA ALA A 248 -9.58 4.12 -5.52
C ALA A 248 -9.57 5.40 -4.66
N SER A 249 -8.77 5.41 -3.59
CA SER A 249 -8.66 6.59 -2.72
C SER A 249 -7.85 7.73 -3.34
N LEU A 250 -7.00 7.47 -4.34
CA LEU A 250 -6.14 8.48 -4.97
C LEU A 250 -6.74 9.11 -6.23
N ALA A 251 -7.39 8.32 -7.08
CA ALA A 251 -7.89 8.77 -8.38
C ALA A 251 -8.86 9.97 -8.28
N ALA A 252 -9.61 10.08 -7.18
CA ALA A 252 -10.56 11.16 -6.93
C ALA A 252 -9.94 12.45 -6.36
N SER A 253 -8.61 12.60 -6.35
CA SER A 253 -7.95 13.63 -5.52
C SER A 253 -6.66 14.23 -6.11
N GLY A 254 -6.64 14.48 -7.42
CA GLY A 254 -5.55 15.23 -8.06
C GLY A 254 -4.28 14.42 -8.32
N PHE A 255 -4.41 13.09 -8.35
CA PHE A 255 -3.39 12.16 -8.82
C PHE A 255 -3.91 11.41 -10.04
N VAL A 256 -3.05 11.22 -11.03
CA VAL A 256 -3.33 10.42 -12.23
C VAL A 256 -2.36 9.27 -12.28
N LEU A 257 -2.84 8.10 -12.72
CA LEU A 257 -1.95 6.98 -12.90
C LEU A 257 -0.93 7.29 -14.00
N TYR A 258 0.30 6.91 -13.73
CA TYR A 258 1.45 7.13 -14.58
C TYR A 258 1.80 5.83 -15.34
N SER A 259 1.55 5.85 -16.65
CA SER A 259 1.87 4.78 -17.61
C SER A 259 1.20 3.43 -17.35
N THR A 260 1.77 2.57 -16.49
CA THR A 260 1.41 1.15 -16.44
C THR A 260 0.54 0.82 -15.22
N PRO A 261 -0.64 0.20 -15.41
CA PRO A 261 -1.58 -0.03 -14.31
C PRO A 261 -1.07 -0.94 -13.20
N ARG A 262 -0.23 -1.91 -13.57
CA ARG A 262 0.31 -2.92 -12.65
C ARG A 262 1.38 -2.37 -11.70
N ALA A 263 1.94 -1.20 -11.99
CA ALA A 263 2.95 -0.58 -11.12
C ALA A 263 2.33 0.23 -9.97
N PHE A 264 1.04 0.57 -10.07
CA PHE A 264 0.31 1.43 -9.11
C PHE A 264 1.05 2.75 -8.82
N ALA A 265 1.67 3.32 -9.85
CA ALA A 265 2.45 4.56 -9.78
C ALA A 265 1.60 5.75 -10.23
N TYR A 266 1.54 6.81 -9.43
CA TYR A 266 0.72 7.99 -9.68
C TYR A 266 1.55 9.26 -9.71
N GLN A 267 1.15 10.21 -10.56
CA GLN A 267 1.73 11.54 -10.60
C GLN A 267 0.70 12.58 -10.18
N LYS A 268 1.14 13.63 -9.49
CA LYS A 268 0.30 14.78 -9.13
C LYS A 268 -0.11 15.54 -10.40
N VAL A 269 -1.38 15.92 -10.50
CA VAL A 269 -1.88 16.77 -11.58
C VAL A 269 -1.44 18.21 -11.32
N THR A 270 -0.53 18.73 -12.15
CA THR A 270 -0.20 20.16 -12.21
C THR A 270 -0.98 20.83 -13.34
N LYS A 271 -1.44 22.09 -13.17
CA LYS A 271 -2.20 22.85 -14.19
C LYS A 271 -1.54 22.86 -15.57
N THR A 272 -0.22 22.67 -15.65
CA THR A 272 0.57 22.63 -16.89
C THR A 272 0.46 21.33 -17.69
N LEU A 273 -0.09 20.23 -17.14
CA LEU A 273 -0.24 18.94 -17.86
C LEU A 273 -1.46 18.89 -18.81
N GLN A 274 -2.02 20.05 -19.18
CA GLN A 274 -3.10 20.12 -20.18
C GLN A 274 -2.58 20.11 -21.62
N THR A 275 -1.28 20.25 -21.84
CA THR A 275 -0.66 20.20 -23.17
C THR A 275 0.63 19.39 -23.06
N ASP A 276 0.85 18.49 -24.01
CA ASP A 276 2.04 17.63 -24.16
C ASP A 276 2.11 16.37 -23.29
N THR A 277 1.43 15.32 -23.76
CA THR A 277 1.93 13.96 -23.57
C THR A 277 1.68 13.14 -24.84
N LYS A 278 2.50 13.40 -25.87
CA LYS A 278 2.80 12.37 -26.88
C LYS A 278 3.75 11.37 -26.22
N VAL A 279 3.24 10.18 -25.90
CA VAL A 279 4.06 9.05 -25.44
C VAL A 279 4.40 8.21 -26.66
N GLU A 280 5.69 8.09 -26.98
CA GLU A 280 6.18 7.15 -27.99
C GLU A 280 6.15 5.71 -27.45
N PRO A 281 5.71 4.72 -28.25
CA PRO A 281 5.60 3.34 -27.82
C PRO A 281 6.95 2.61 -27.92
N LEU A 282 7.49 2.13 -26.79
CA LEU A 282 8.58 1.15 -26.79
C LEU A 282 8.02 -0.29 -26.89
N GLY A 283 8.64 -1.06 -27.77
CA GLY A 283 8.17 -2.33 -28.33
C GLY A 283 7.94 -3.48 -27.36
N LYS A 284 6.89 -4.25 -27.67
CA LYS A 284 6.51 -5.53 -27.07
C LYS A 284 7.52 -6.64 -27.40
N LYS A 285 7.80 -7.50 -26.42
CA LYS A 285 7.88 -8.98 -26.58
C LYS A 285 7.96 -9.64 -25.19
N VAL A 286 6.90 -10.31 -24.76
CA VAL A 286 6.97 -11.33 -23.69
C VAL A 286 6.23 -12.57 -24.17
N ARG A 287 6.96 -13.69 -24.17
CA ARG A 287 6.52 -15.04 -24.54
C ARG A 287 5.57 -15.58 -23.47
N GLN A 288 4.50 -16.22 -23.93
CA GLN A 288 3.63 -17.06 -23.11
C GLN A 288 4.33 -18.39 -22.82
N HIS A 289 4.45 -18.74 -21.54
CA HIS A 289 4.57 -20.14 -21.13
C HIS A 289 3.56 -20.40 -20.01
N ALA A 290 2.47 -21.06 -20.38
CA ALA A 290 1.63 -21.81 -19.46
C ALA A 290 2.22 -23.23 -19.32
N LYS A 291 2.28 -23.75 -18.09
CA LYS A 291 2.10 -25.19 -17.79
C LYS A 291 1.82 -25.39 -16.31
N ASP A 292 0.59 -25.78 -16.07
CA ASP A 292 0.05 -26.79 -15.15
C ASP A 292 1.00 -27.43 -14.13
N THR A 293 0.66 -27.29 -12.84
CA THR A 293 1.03 -28.11 -11.67
C THR A 293 0.32 -27.47 -10.46
N THR A 294 -0.36 -28.12 -9.50
CA THR A 294 -0.69 -29.52 -9.24
C THR A 294 -1.87 -29.49 -8.25
N LYS A 295 -2.74 -30.49 -8.31
CA LYS A 295 -3.57 -30.96 -7.19
C LYS A 295 -2.72 -31.13 -5.93
N HIS A 296 -2.97 -30.36 -4.89
CA HIS A 296 -2.86 -30.69 -3.46
C HIS A 296 -3.26 -29.45 -2.66
N ILE A 297 -3.72 -29.63 -1.42
CA ILE A 297 -4.21 -28.61 -0.47
C ILE A 297 -5.73 -28.34 -0.55
N THR A 298 -6.53 -29.41 -0.51
CA THR A 298 -7.96 -29.35 -0.14
C THR A 298 -8.19 -29.78 1.31
N LYS A 299 -7.26 -29.49 2.25
CA LYS A 299 -7.39 -29.97 3.64
C LYS A 299 -7.03 -28.99 4.77
N HIS A 300 -6.82 -27.71 4.49
CA HIS A 300 -6.66 -26.70 5.55
C HIS A 300 -7.74 -25.61 5.60
N ILE A 301 -8.79 -25.71 4.78
CA ILE A 301 -9.84 -24.69 4.66
C ILE A 301 -11.03 -24.93 5.64
N THR A 302 -11.12 -26.09 6.30
CA THR A 302 -12.30 -26.43 7.14
C THR A 302 -12.12 -26.31 8.66
N LYS A 303 -11.10 -25.60 9.17
CA LYS A 303 -10.95 -25.40 10.64
C LYS A 303 -10.86 -23.96 11.16
N THR A 304 -11.24 -22.97 10.33
CA THR A 304 -11.38 -21.58 10.79
C THR A 304 -12.64 -20.92 10.22
N ILE A 305 -13.77 -21.63 10.25
CA ILE A 305 -15.10 -21.09 9.94
C ILE A 305 -15.92 -20.85 11.24
N ALA A 306 -15.32 -21.03 12.42
CA ALA A 306 -15.96 -20.75 13.69
C ALA A 306 -15.42 -19.46 14.31
N SER A 307 -16.25 -18.42 14.29
CA SER A 307 -16.09 -17.11 14.94
C SER A 307 -15.18 -16.13 14.19
N ASN A 308 -15.75 -15.26 13.36
CA ASN A 308 -15.33 -13.86 13.17
C ASN A 308 -16.34 -13.12 12.28
N SER A 309 -16.86 -12.01 12.79
CA SER A 309 -17.71 -11.06 12.07
C SER A 309 -16.85 -10.01 11.33
N GLU A 310 -15.86 -10.45 10.56
CA GLU A 310 -15.15 -9.60 9.59
C GLU A 310 -15.86 -9.74 8.23
N SER A 311 -16.03 -8.64 7.50
CA SER A 311 -16.63 -8.69 6.17
C SER A 311 -15.75 -9.57 5.26
N PRO A 312 -16.28 -10.61 4.60
CA PRO A 312 -15.48 -11.48 3.74
C PRO A 312 -14.70 -10.74 2.66
N ILE A 313 -15.20 -9.58 2.21
CA ILE A 313 -14.54 -8.70 1.24
C ILE A 313 -13.28 -8.05 1.84
N GLU A 314 -13.34 -7.60 3.09
CA GLU A 314 -12.20 -7.02 3.79
C GLU A 314 -11.12 -8.08 4.00
N ARG A 315 -11.54 -9.31 4.30
CA ARG A 315 -10.62 -10.44 4.41
C ARG A 315 -9.97 -10.79 3.07
N ALA A 316 -10.72 -10.79 1.97
CA ALA A 316 -10.17 -10.99 0.63
C ALA A 316 -9.16 -9.88 0.27
N ARG A 317 -9.44 -8.65 0.69
CA ARG A 317 -8.50 -7.53 0.55
C ARG A 317 -7.25 -7.74 1.41
N GLN A 318 -7.35 -8.25 2.63
CA GLN A 318 -6.13 -8.55 3.40
C GLN A 318 -5.28 -9.62 2.71
N LEU A 319 -5.90 -10.70 2.22
CA LEU A 319 -5.22 -11.78 1.51
C LEU A 319 -4.49 -11.30 0.25
N ALA A 320 -5.14 -10.49 -0.58
CA ALA A 320 -4.51 -9.93 -1.77
C ALA A 320 -3.35 -8.98 -1.41
N ASN A 321 -3.47 -8.21 -0.33
CA ASN A 321 -2.35 -7.40 0.16
C ASN A 321 -1.19 -8.31 0.59
N TRP A 322 -1.46 -9.43 1.26
CA TRP A 322 -0.45 -10.38 1.73
C TRP A 322 0.19 -11.22 0.62
N GLY A 323 -0.20 -11.03 -0.65
CA GLY A 323 0.32 -11.82 -1.76
C GLY A 323 -0.31 -13.22 -1.83
N GLU A 324 -1.28 -13.51 -0.97
CA GLU A 324 -2.11 -14.73 -1.01
C GLU A 324 -3.21 -14.55 -2.06
N VAL A 325 -2.77 -14.31 -3.29
CA VAL A 325 -3.61 -13.86 -4.40
C VAL A 325 -4.69 -14.88 -4.74
N GLN A 326 -4.35 -16.17 -4.67
CA GLN A 326 -5.29 -17.24 -5.01
C GLN A 326 -6.42 -17.38 -3.98
N ASP A 327 -6.09 -17.27 -2.69
CA ASP A 327 -7.08 -17.31 -1.61
C ASP A 327 -7.98 -16.08 -1.65
N ALA A 328 -7.42 -14.91 -1.98
CA ALA A 328 -8.19 -13.69 -2.17
C ALA A 328 -9.24 -13.83 -3.29
N ILE A 329 -8.84 -14.41 -4.43
CA ILE A 329 -9.76 -14.69 -5.56
C ILE A 329 -10.86 -15.65 -5.11
N ALA A 330 -10.49 -16.78 -4.50
CA ALA A 330 -11.45 -17.79 -4.06
C ALA A 330 -12.48 -17.20 -3.07
N LEU A 331 -12.03 -16.35 -2.16
CA LEU A 331 -12.91 -15.70 -1.20
C LEU A 331 -13.84 -14.66 -1.85
N CYS A 332 -13.34 -13.88 -2.82
CA CYS A 332 -14.16 -12.98 -3.62
C CYS A 332 -15.24 -13.74 -4.42
N GLU A 333 -14.86 -14.84 -5.07
CA GLU A 333 -15.77 -15.68 -5.85
C GLU A 333 -16.85 -16.33 -4.97
N LEU A 334 -16.46 -16.87 -3.81
CA LEU A 334 -17.40 -17.41 -2.82
C LEU A 334 -18.39 -16.35 -2.34
N TYR A 335 -17.91 -15.12 -2.07
CA TYR A 335 -18.78 -14.03 -1.65
C TYR A 335 -19.76 -13.61 -2.76
N LEU A 336 -19.30 -13.58 -4.02
CA LEU A 336 -20.12 -13.26 -5.18
C LEU A 336 -21.18 -14.33 -5.48
N GLN A 337 -20.95 -15.59 -5.12
CA GLN A 337 -21.99 -16.63 -5.21
C GLN A 337 -23.19 -16.31 -4.30
N GLN A 338 -22.92 -15.73 -3.13
CA GLN A 338 -23.96 -15.34 -2.16
C GLN A 338 -24.51 -13.93 -2.43
N ASN A 339 -23.69 -13.05 -3.02
CA ASN A 339 -24.03 -11.65 -3.27
C ASN A 339 -23.69 -11.24 -4.72
N PRO A 340 -24.45 -11.73 -5.73
CA PRO A 340 -24.10 -11.57 -7.14
C PRO A 340 -24.09 -10.12 -7.65
N THR A 341 -24.71 -9.20 -6.91
CA THR A 341 -24.84 -7.77 -7.24
C THR A 341 -23.81 -6.89 -6.52
N SER A 342 -22.84 -7.47 -5.82
CA SER A 342 -21.82 -6.72 -5.09
C SER A 342 -20.79 -6.08 -6.04
N ALA A 343 -21.06 -4.85 -6.51
CA ALA A 343 -20.16 -4.09 -7.37
C ALA A 343 -18.76 -3.91 -6.75
N SER A 344 -18.69 -3.66 -5.44
CA SER A 344 -17.43 -3.48 -4.70
C SER A 344 -16.55 -4.74 -4.70
N THR A 345 -17.15 -5.93 -4.69
CA THR A 345 -16.41 -7.20 -4.76
C THR A 345 -15.88 -7.44 -6.16
N TYR A 346 -16.66 -7.12 -7.21
CA TYR A 346 -16.15 -7.17 -8.58
C TYR A 346 -14.99 -6.19 -8.81
N VAL A 347 -15.02 -4.98 -8.23
CA VAL A 347 -13.87 -4.07 -8.30
C VAL A 347 -12.63 -4.71 -7.68
N LEU A 348 -12.74 -5.27 -6.46
CA LEU A 348 -11.63 -5.92 -5.78
C LEU A 348 -11.08 -7.11 -6.59
N LEU A 349 -11.97 -7.96 -7.12
CA LEU A 349 -11.57 -9.10 -7.93
C LEU A 349 -10.89 -8.67 -9.23
N GLY A 350 -11.36 -7.59 -9.85
CA GLY A 350 -10.72 -6.99 -11.03
C GLY A 350 -9.33 -6.44 -10.75
N GLU A 351 -9.14 -5.74 -9.62
CA GLU A 351 -7.83 -5.26 -9.16
C GLU A 351 -6.85 -6.43 -8.98
N ILE A 352 -7.33 -7.53 -8.38
CA ILE A 352 -6.53 -8.72 -8.15
C ILE A 352 -6.14 -9.38 -9.49
N TYR A 353 -7.09 -9.59 -10.42
CA TYR A 353 -6.79 -10.16 -11.74
C TYR A 353 -5.81 -9.29 -12.54
N GLN A 354 -5.95 -7.96 -12.48
CA GLN A 354 -5.04 -7.04 -13.14
C GLN A 354 -3.60 -7.18 -12.59
N SER A 355 -3.44 -7.35 -11.27
CA SER A 355 -2.12 -7.57 -10.66
C SER A 355 -1.46 -8.86 -11.14
N LYS A 356 -2.23 -9.92 -11.42
CA LYS A 356 -1.74 -11.18 -12.00
C LYS A 356 -1.43 -11.08 -13.51
N GLY A 357 -1.79 -9.97 -14.16
CA GLY A 357 -1.74 -9.83 -15.61
C GLY A 357 -2.87 -10.55 -16.35
N CYS A 358 -3.93 -10.96 -15.64
CA CYS A 358 -5.15 -11.54 -16.18
C CYS A 358 -6.09 -10.42 -16.67
N ASP A 359 -5.66 -9.68 -17.69
CA ASP A 359 -6.29 -8.41 -18.10
C ASP A 359 -7.71 -8.59 -18.65
N GLU A 360 -8.05 -9.74 -19.24
CA GLU A 360 -9.41 -10.04 -19.72
C GLU A 360 -10.37 -10.28 -18.56
N GLN A 361 -9.99 -11.11 -17.58
CA GLN A 361 -10.79 -11.34 -16.38
C GLN A 361 -10.96 -10.05 -15.57
N ALA A 362 -9.91 -9.24 -15.49
CA ALA A 362 -9.96 -7.94 -14.83
C ALA A 362 -10.98 -7.01 -15.49
N GLU A 363 -10.94 -6.91 -16.82
CA GLU A 363 -11.88 -6.10 -17.60
C GLU A 363 -13.33 -6.53 -17.37
N GLN A 364 -13.61 -7.82 -17.46
CA GLN A 364 -14.96 -8.36 -17.22
C GLN A 364 -15.47 -7.99 -15.83
N CYS A 365 -14.61 -8.07 -14.81
CA CYS A 365 -14.96 -7.67 -13.45
C CYS A 365 -15.28 -6.17 -13.37
N PHE A 366 -14.46 -5.30 -13.98
CA PHE A 366 -14.69 -3.86 -13.94
C PHE A 366 -15.94 -3.43 -14.74
N GLN A 367 -16.19 -4.05 -15.89
CA GLN A 367 -17.42 -3.83 -16.67
C GLN A 367 -18.65 -4.24 -15.86
N LYS A 368 -18.60 -5.41 -15.20
CA LYS A 368 -19.71 -5.89 -14.37
C LYS A 368 -19.94 -5.02 -13.15
N ALA A 369 -18.87 -4.55 -12.49
CA ALA A 369 -18.98 -3.59 -11.41
C ALA A 369 -19.64 -2.27 -11.85
N LEU A 370 -19.24 -1.74 -13.01
CA LEU A 370 -19.81 -0.50 -13.56
C LEU A 370 -21.27 -0.67 -14.02
N TYR A 371 -21.64 -1.86 -14.49
CA TYR A 371 -23.02 -2.18 -14.84
C TYR A 371 -23.92 -2.21 -13.61
N LEU A 372 -23.45 -2.83 -12.52
CA LEU A 372 -24.19 -2.97 -11.26
C LEU A 372 -24.29 -1.66 -10.48
N ASP A 373 -23.25 -0.84 -10.55
CA ASP A 373 -23.18 0.47 -9.91
C ASP A 373 -22.57 1.49 -10.88
N PRO A 374 -23.40 2.20 -11.68
CA PRO A 374 -22.93 3.23 -12.60
C PRO A 374 -22.23 4.41 -11.92
N GLU A 375 -22.49 4.64 -10.63
CA GLU A 375 -21.81 5.68 -9.84
C GLU A 375 -20.38 5.25 -9.44
N ARG A 376 -20.04 3.98 -9.62
CA ARG A 376 -18.69 3.42 -9.44
C ARG A 376 -17.75 3.81 -10.59
N CYS A 377 -17.65 5.11 -10.83
CA CYS A 377 -16.86 5.71 -11.90
C CYS A 377 -15.36 5.35 -11.87
N ILE A 378 -14.83 4.86 -10.74
CA ILE A 378 -13.47 4.30 -10.67
C ILE A 378 -13.25 3.13 -11.64
N CYS A 379 -14.28 2.35 -11.97
CA CYS A 379 -14.19 1.29 -12.98
C CYS A 379 -13.83 1.85 -14.36
N LEU A 380 -14.27 3.07 -14.70
CA LEU A 380 -13.89 3.74 -15.95
C LEU A 380 -12.38 4.02 -16.00
N VAL A 381 -11.78 4.32 -14.84
CA VAL A 381 -10.33 4.49 -14.73
C VAL A 381 -9.66 3.14 -14.99
N TYR A 382 -10.04 2.08 -14.28
CA TYR A 382 -9.44 0.75 -14.50
C TYR A 382 -9.59 0.22 -15.92
N LEU A 383 -10.75 0.43 -16.55
CA LEU A 383 -10.98 0.05 -17.95
C LEU A 383 -10.12 0.87 -18.92
N ALA A 384 -9.99 2.19 -18.71
CA ALA A 384 -9.12 3.04 -19.53
C ALA A 384 -7.67 2.58 -19.47
N LEU A 385 -7.26 2.16 -18.28
CA LEU A 385 -5.92 1.66 -18.00
C LEU A 385 -5.62 0.32 -18.68
N LEU A 386 -6.59 -0.59 -18.70
CA LEU A 386 -6.46 -1.84 -19.44
C LEU A 386 -6.41 -1.60 -20.95
N GLN A 387 -7.22 -0.68 -21.48
CA GLN A 387 -7.20 -0.31 -22.90
C GLN A 387 -5.87 0.32 -23.32
N GLU A 388 -5.35 1.24 -22.51
CA GLU A 388 -4.03 1.85 -22.73
C GLU A 388 -2.91 0.80 -22.71
N GLY A 389 -2.95 -0.14 -21.76
CA GLY A 389 -2.00 -1.26 -21.71
C GLY A 389 -2.02 -2.17 -22.95
N ARG A 390 -3.16 -2.26 -23.66
CA ARG A 390 -3.28 -2.98 -24.93
C ARG A 390 -2.84 -2.15 -26.14
N GLY A 391 -2.68 -0.84 -25.97
CA GLY A 391 -2.34 0.12 -27.01
C GLY A 391 -3.54 0.89 -27.58
N ASP A 392 -4.75 0.70 -27.02
CA ASP A 392 -5.95 1.43 -27.42
C ASP A 392 -6.06 2.76 -26.66
N ILE A 393 -5.28 3.74 -27.12
CA ILE A 393 -5.25 5.09 -26.54
C ILE A 393 -6.56 5.84 -26.80
N ALA A 394 -7.22 5.60 -27.94
CA ALA A 394 -8.46 6.26 -28.30
C ALA A 394 -9.61 5.83 -27.36
N GLY A 395 -9.78 4.53 -27.14
CA GLY A 395 -10.74 3.99 -26.18
C GLY A 395 -10.47 4.50 -24.76
N ALA A 396 -9.20 4.46 -24.32
CA ALA A 396 -8.82 4.92 -22.99
C ALA A 396 -9.20 6.39 -22.76
N ASN A 397 -9.04 7.25 -23.78
CA ASN A 397 -9.43 8.65 -23.71
C ASN A 397 -10.95 8.85 -23.60
N VAL A 398 -11.75 8.05 -24.30
CA VAL A 398 -13.23 8.09 -24.18
C VAL A 398 -13.67 7.77 -22.75
N LEU A 399 -13.09 6.74 -22.14
CA LEU A 399 -13.39 6.35 -20.76
C LEU A 399 -12.94 7.42 -19.75
N ARG A 400 -11.76 8.01 -19.93
CA ARG A 400 -11.27 9.13 -19.11
C ARG A 400 -12.16 10.37 -19.25
N GLN A 401 -12.69 10.66 -20.44
CA GLN A 401 -13.64 11.76 -20.64
C GLN A 401 -14.97 11.49 -19.92
N ARG A 402 -15.51 10.26 -19.97
CA ARG A 402 -16.69 9.88 -19.19
C ARG A 402 -16.44 10.05 -17.69
N TYR A 403 -15.29 9.61 -17.20
CA TYR A 403 -14.90 9.80 -15.80
C TYR A 403 -14.86 11.29 -15.40
N ARG A 404 -14.23 12.15 -16.22
CA ARG A 404 -14.16 13.60 -15.96
C ARG A 404 -15.54 14.25 -15.88
N ARG A 405 -16.43 13.94 -16.82
CA ARG A 405 -17.81 14.45 -16.82
C ARG A 405 -18.55 14.05 -15.54
N PHE A 406 -18.40 12.80 -15.12
CA PHE A 406 -18.98 12.30 -13.88
C PHE A 406 -18.44 13.06 -12.66
N THR A 407 -17.13 13.31 -12.58
CA THR A 407 -16.54 14.06 -11.45
C THR A 407 -16.94 15.54 -11.42
N GLN A 408 -17.22 16.15 -12.58
CA GLN A 408 -17.63 17.56 -12.67
C GLN A 408 -19.10 17.76 -12.28
N SER A 409 -19.99 16.82 -12.63
CA SER A 409 -21.43 16.90 -12.31
C SER A 409 -21.75 16.69 -10.83
N HIS A 410 -20.80 16.20 -10.03
CA HIS A 410 -20.97 15.93 -8.58
C HIS A 410 -20.20 16.94 -7.70
N GLN A 411 -19.65 18.01 -8.29
CA GLN A 411 -19.01 19.13 -7.56
C GLN A 411 -19.86 20.40 -7.51
N THR A 412 -20.93 20.45 -8.30
CA THR A 412 -22.04 21.41 -8.22
C THR A 412 -23.14 20.85 -7.35
#